data_AF-A0A431KLG9-F1
#
_entry.id   AF-A0A431KLG9-F1
#
_cell.length_a   1.000
_cell.length_b   1.000
_cell.length_c   1.000
_cell.angle_alpha   90.00
_cell.angle_beta   90.00
_cell.angle_gamma   90.00
#
_symmetry.space_group_name_H-M   'P 1'
#
loop_
_entity.id
_entity.type
_entity.pdbx_description
1 polymer ?
#
loop_
_entity_poly.entity_id
_entity_poly.type
_entity_poly.pdbx_seq_one_letter_code
_entity_poly.pdbx_strand_id
1 'polypeptide(L)'
;MTETSKPKRADGQMSGLSGELFAAAERSCQKKLGLFLRSIFFAFALFLENSPAMSQEIFLQSHCTASDRLAILEDDQQVAYLYLTKPGSQKIERDAIAYSRVPPIGPMDWDAIKKSKSTPQLLQSIASSSAVVPNPIDREFSFKWAPDGNAVALLRNGSPMAFISVEEPFGYSKAVAKSSPLANAWDQEKYESLFGPGQPDPSFNGTPGGAR
;
A
#
# COMPACT_ATOMS: atom_id res chain seq x y z
N MET A 1 54.71 -33.86 -0.62
CA MET A 1 54.14 -34.30 -1.91
C MET A 1 52.84 -33.53 -2.06
N THR A 2 52.59 -32.57 -2.95
CA THR A 2 53.23 -32.01 -4.17
C THR A 2 52.36 -30.77 -4.43
N GLU A 3 52.89 -29.55 -4.29
CA GLU A 3 53.36 -28.65 -5.36
C GLU A 3 52.32 -28.15 -6.39
N THR A 4 52.19 -26.81 -6.46
CA THR A 4 52.03 -25.94 -7.66
C THR A 4 50.66 -25.94 -8.40
N SER A 5 50.17 -24.85 -9.01
CA SER A 5 50.79 -23.65 -9.57
C SER A 5 49.82 -22.46 -9.73
N LYS A 6 50.36 -21.23 -9.70
CA LYS A 6 49.78 -19.95 -10.17
C LYS A 6 50.12 -19.74 -11.66
N PRO A 7 49.36 -18.89 -12.38
CA PRO A 7 49.95 -17.92 -13.31
C PRO A 7 49.35 -16.52 -13.10
N LYS A 8 50.09 -15.42 -12.89
CA LYS A 8 51.07 -14.65 -13.72
C LYS A 8 50.40 -13.63 -14.67
N ARG A 9 50.60 -12.35 -14.31
CA ARG A 9 50.31 -11.08 -15.00
C ARG A 9 50.83 -11.02 -16.45
N ALA A 10 50.17 -10.20 -17.27
CA ALA A 10 50.83 -9.42 -18.31
C ALA A 10 50.15 -8.05 -18.44
N ASP A 11 50.92 -7.00 -18.17
CA ASP A 11 50.64 -5.61 -18.53
C ASP A 11 51.01 -5.39 -20.01
N GLY A 12 50.29 -4.50 -20.68
CA GLY A 12 50.58 -4.07 -22.04
C GLY A 12 50.12 -2.62 -22.28
N GLN A 13 51.03 -1.67 -22.06
CA GLN A 13 50.95 -0.30 -22.55
C GLN A 13 51.15 -0.26 -24.07
N MET A 14 50.39 0.57 -24.78
CA MET A 14 50.79 1.17 -26.05
C MET A 14 50.26 2.60 -26.11
N SER A 15 51.20 3.53 -26.16
CA SER A 15 51.03 4.97 -26.24
C SER A 15 51.05 5.45 -27.70
N GLY A 16 50.20 6.44 -27.99
CA GLY A 16 50.46 7.50 -28.98
C GLY A 16 50.16 7.20 -30.44
N LEU A 17 49.40 8.07 -31.10
CA LEU A 17 49.95 9.02 -32.08
C LEU A 17 48.91 10.05 -32.49
N SER A 18 49.45 11.23 -32.77
CA SER A 18 48.88 12.51 -33.19
C SER A 18 47.86 12.46 -34.33
N GLY A 19 46.95 13.44 -34.32
CA GLY A 19 46.15 13.78 -35.48
C GLY A 19 46.95 14.47 -36.59
N GLU A 20 46.34 14.58 -37.77
CA GLU A 20 46.26 15.79 -38.60
C GLU A 20 45.49 15.47 -39.90
N LEU A 21 44.52 16.34 -40.19
CA LEU A 21 44.20 16.97 -41.48
C LEU A 21 43.70 16.19 -42.73
N PHE A 22 42.88 16.96 -43.47
CA PHE A 22 42.37 16.84 -44.85
C PHE A 22 41.10 15.98 -45.03
N ALA A 23 39.89 16.55 -45.04
CA ALA A 23 39.31 17.50 -46.00
C ALA A 23 39.21 16.97 -47.44
N ALA A 24 38.02 17.20 -48.02
CA ALA A 24 37.63 17.06 -49.42
C ALA A 24 37.12 15.69 -49.89
N ALA A 25 35.79 15.59 -50.05
CA ALA A 25 35.19 15.46 -51.37
C ALA A 25 33.65 15.45 -51.25
N GLU A 26 33.08 16.64 -51.11
CA GLU A 26 31.73 16.90 -51.58
C GLU A 26 31.71 16.82 -53.12
N ARG A 27 30.83 15.99 -53.69
CA ARG A 27 29.90 16.37 -54.78
C ARG A 27 29.24 15.14 -55.41
N SER A 28 27.98 15.34 -55.82
CA SER A 28 27.16 14.47 -56.68
C SER A 28 26.45 13.36 -55.87
N CYS A 29 25.13 13.34 -55.69
CA CYS A 29 24.11 13.51 -56.72
C CYS A 29 22.77 13.85 -56.04
N GLN A 30 22.39 15.12 -56.03
CA GLN A 30 20.98 15.50 -55.82
C GLN A 30 20.27 15.49 -57.18
N LYS A 31 19.06 14.95 -57.16
CA LYS A 31 17.94 15.03 -58.13
C LYS A 31 17.63 13.70 -58.82
N LYS A 32 16.70 12.95 -58.24
CA LYS A 32 15.41 12.62 -58.88
C LYS A 32 14.56 11.74 -57.97
N LEU A 33 13.27 12.10 -57.88
CA LEU A 33 12.12 11.22 -57.65
C LEU A 33 12.13 10.37 -56.36
N GLY A 34 11.17 10.45 -55.46
CA GLY A 34 9.89 11.13 -55.45
C GLY A 34 9.26 10.90 -54.08
N LEU A 35 8.42 11.86 -53.70
CA LEU A 35 7.33 11.75 -52.74
C LEU A 35 7.11 10.34 -52.16
N PHE A 36 7.59 10.05 -50.95
CA PHE A 36 6.94 9.14 -50.01
C PHE A 36 7.65 9.25 -48.64
N LEU A 37 6.86 9.26 -47.56
CA LEU A 37 7.26 9.16 -46.15
C LEU A 37 7.71 10.45 -45.44
N ARG A 38 6.76 11.39 -45.33
CA ARG A 38 6.58 12.14 -44.09
C ARG A 38 6.07 11.18 -43.01
N SER A 39 6.95 10.55 -42.25
CA SER A 39 6.71 9.93 -40.93
C SER A 39 7.89 9.02 -40.65
N ILE A 40 8.75 9.43 -39.70
CA ILE A 40 9.65 8.66 -38.82
C ILE A 40 10.65 9.72 -38.28
N PHE A 41 10.08 10.73 -37.64
CA PHE A 41 10.73 11.54 -36.61
C PHE A 41 9.81 11.31 -35.42
N PHE A 42 10.32 10.78 -34.30
CA PHE A 42 9.60 10.11 -33.18
C PHE A 42 9.52 8.59 -33.29
N ALA A 43 10.62 7.91 -32.95
CA ALA A 43 10.57 6.63 -32.23
C ALA A 43 12.00 6.12 -32.02
N PHE A 44 12.81 6.73 -31.14
CA PHE A 44 13.95 6.05 -30.52
C PHE A 44 14.58 6.86 -29.37
N ALA A 45 13.78 7.33 -28.42
CA ALA A 45 14.29 7.98 -27.20
C ALA A 45 13.31 7.91 -26.02
N LEU A 46 12.62 6.78 -25.82
CA LEU A 46 11.72 6.56 -24.67
C LEU A 46 11.77 5.08 -24.22
N PHE A 47 12.97 4.54 -23.99
CA PHE A 47 13.14 3.30 -23.25
C PHE A 47 14.26 3.46 -22.21
N LEU A 48 14.15 4.52 -21.42
CA LEU A 48 14.87 4.67 -20.17
C LEU A 48 13.83 4.80 -19.05
N GLU A 49 13.86 3.80 -18.17
CA GLU A 49 13.48 3.88 -16.76
C GLU A 49 11.98 3.96 -16.43
N ASN A 50 11.27 2.85 -16.63
CA ASN A 50 10.23 2.45 -15.69
C ASN A 50 10.73 1.22 -14.92
N SER A 51 11.67 1.42 -14.00
CA SER A 51 11.71 0.56 -12.83
C SER A 51 10.39 0.80 -12.10
N PRO A 52 9.54 -0.23 -11.83
CA PRO A 52 8.43 -0.02 -10.92
C PRO A 52 9.05 0.48 -9.62
N ALA A 53 8.71 1.70 -9.21
CA ALA A 53 9.01 2.14 -7.86
C ALA A 53 8.41 1.08 -6.95
N MET A 54 9.27 0.28 -6.31
CA MET A 54 8.86 -0.66 -5.27
C MET A 54 8.21 0.20 -4.18
N SER A 55 6.88 0.26 -4.20
CA SER A 55 6.08 0.98 -3.23
C SER A 55 6.38 0.37 -1.87
N GLN A 56 6.98 1.14 -0.97
CA GLN A 56 7.43 0.66 0.33
C GLN A 56 6.25 0.02 1.11
N GLU A 57 6.56 -0.98 1.92
CA GLU A 57 5.61 -1.52 2.91
C GLU A 57 5.21 -0.41 3.87
N ILE A 58 3.93 -0.38 4.25
CA ILE A 58 3.42 0.62 5.20
C ILE A 58 3.21 -0.08 6.53
N PHE A 59 3.87 0.45 7.57
CA PHE A 59 3.65 0.02 8.94
C PHE A 59 3.44 1.24 9.83
N LEU A 60 2.20 1.52 10.19
CA LEU A 60 1.83 2.63 11.08
C LEU A 60 1.24 2.07 12.36
N GLN A 61 1.48 2.76 13.47
CA GLN A 61 0.89 2.40 14.75
C GLN A 61 0.43 3.64 15.51
N SER A 62 -0.61 3.47 16.32
CA SER A 62 -1.09 4.46 17.29
C SER A 62 -1.36 3.76 18.61
N HIS A 63 -1.00 4.40 19.71
CA HIS A 63 -1.35 3.95 21.06
C HIS A 63 -2.57 4.72 21.56
N CYS A 64 -3.45 4.04 22.30
CA CYS A 64 -4.52 4.66 23.05
C CYS A 64 -4.23 4.57 24.55
N THR A 65 -4.08 5.71 25.21
CA THR A 65 -3.79 5.76 26.66
C THR A 65 -4.98 5.34 27.53
N ALA A 66 -6.21 5.45 27.03
CA ALA A 66 -7.42 5.12 27.79
C ALA A 66 -7.59 3.60 27.99
N SER A 67 -7.23 2.82 26.98
CA SER A 67 -7.39 1.36 26.97
C SER A 67 -6.07 0.59 26.97
N ASP A 68 -4.94 1.29 26.87
CA ASP A 68 -3.60 0.73 26.71
C ASP A 68 -3.47 -0.22 25.51
N ARG A 69 -4.22 0.06 24.42
CA ARG A 69 -4.22 -0.73 23.20
C ARG A 69 -3.36 -0.07 22.12
N LEU A 70 -2.92 -0.89 21.16
CA LEU A 70 -2.29 -0.45 19.93
C LEU A 70 -3.22 -0.70 18.75
N ALA A 71 -3.34 0.29 17.88
CA ALA A 71 -3.85 0.14 16.53
C ALA A 71 -2.69 0.09 15.57
N ILE A 72 -2.71 -0.84 14.62
CA ILE A 72 -1.62 -1.06 13.66
C ILE A 72 -2.24 -1.10 12.27
N LEU A 73 -1.68 -0.35 11.33
CA LEU A 73 -1.88 -0.53 9.90
C LEU A 73 -0.64 -1.23 9.36
N GLU A 74 -0.82 -2.40 8.77
CA GLU A 74 0.23 -3.16 8.11
C GLU A 74 -0.18 -3.38 6.65
N ASP A 75 0.72 -3.05 5.72
CA ASP A 75 0.55 -3.24 4.28
C ASP A 75 1.76 -4.02 3.74
N ASP A 76 1.50 -5.25 3.31
CA ASP A 76 2.49 -6.22 2.81
C ASP A 76 2.70 -6.13 1.28
N GLN A 77 2.34 -5.00 0.69
CA GLN A 77 2.32 -4.72 -0.75
C GLN A 77 1.25 -5.48 -1.54
N GLN A 78 0.47 -6.36 -0.92
CA GLN A 78 -0.67 -7.03 -1.54
C GLN A 78 -1.97 -6.57 -0.90
N VAL A 79 -2.04 -6.62 0.43
CA VAL A 79 -3.22 -6.31 1.24
C VAL A 79 -2.80 -5.54 2.48
N ALA A 80 -3.63 -4.57 2.84
CA ALA A 80 -3.46 -3.81 4.06
C ALA A 80 -4.49 -4.25 5.11
N TYR A 81 -4.02 -4.48 6.32
CA TYR A 81 -4.82 -4.82 7.48
C TYR A 81 -4.74 -3.74 8.54
N LEU A 82 -5.89 -3.45 9.14
CA LEU A 82 -5.99 -2.77 10.42
C LEU A 82 -6.05 -3.83 11.51
N TYR A 83 -5.23 -3.67 12.54
CA TYR A 83 -5.22 -4.53 13.72
C TYR A 83 -5.49 -3.71 14.98
N LEU A 84 -6.15 -4.34 15.95
CA LEU A 84 -6.32 -3.84 17.31
C LEU A 84 -5.79 -4.89 18.29
N THR A 85 -4.89 -4.48 19.19
CA THR A 85 -4.31 -5.40 20.18
C THR A 85 -5.14 -5.48 21.46
N LYS A 86 -4.86 -6.51 22.26
CA LYS A 86 -5.31 -6.59 23.66
C LYS A 86 -4.68 -5.46 24.49
N PRO A 87 -5.34 -5.00 25.58
CA PRO A 87 -4.77 -4.02 26.50
C PRO A 87 -3.41 -4.47 27.03
N GLY A 88 -2.42 -3.57 27.04
CA GLY A 88 -1.08 -3.81 27.55
C GLY A 88 -0.29 -4.89 26.82
N SER A 89 -0.67 -5.23 25.58
CA SER A 89 -0.10 -6.33 24.82
C SER A 89 0.07 -5.99 23.34
N GLN A 90 1.01 -6.68 22.70
CA GLN A 90 1.15 -6.70 21.22
C GLN A 90 0.31 -7.81 20.57
N LYS A 91 -0.42 -8.61 21.36
CA LYS A 91 -1.26 -9.67 20.81
C LYS A 91 -2.47 -9.07 20.11
N ILE A 92 -2.60 -9.35 18.81
CA ILE A 92 -3.77 -8.97 18.00
C ILE A 92 -5.03 -9.60 18.62
N GLU A 93 -6.04 -8.78 18.85
CA GLU A 93 -7.36 -9.17 19.34
C GLU A 93 -8.40 -9.15 18.23
N ARG A 94 -8.34 -8.16 17.34
CA ARG A 94 -9.25 -7.97 16.21
C ARG A 94 -8.50 -7.47 14.99
N ASP A 95 -9.08 -7.72 13.82
CA ASP A 95 -8.57 -7.31 12.53
C ASP A 95 -9.68 -6.81 11.59
N ALA A 96 -9.27 -6.06 10.57
CA ALA A 96 -10.09 -5.67 9.43
C ALA A 96 -9.22 -5.50 8.19
N ILE A 97 -9.69 -5.97 7.03
CA ILE A 97 -9.05 -5.62 5.75
C ILE A 97 -9.31 -4.13 5.50
N ALA A 98 -8.26 -3.34 5.32
CA ALA A 98 -8.36 -1.92 4.99
C ALA A 98 -8.53 -1.69 3.49
N TYR A 99 -7.65 -2.29 2.68
CA TYR A 99 -7.64 -2.22 1.21
C TYR A 99 -6.71 -3.30 0.62
N SER A 100 -6.70 -3.44 -0.70
CA SER A 100 -5.73 -4.23 -1.45
C SER A 100 -4.95 -3.34 -2.41
N ARG A 101 -3.64 -3.60 -2.60
CA ARG A 101 -2.86 -2.93 -3.65
C ARG A 101 -3.08 -3.56 -5.01
N VAL A 102 -3.34 -4.87 -5.02
CA VAL A 102 -3.61 -5.66 -6.21
C VAL A 102 -5.12 -5.87 -6.40
N PRO A 103 -5.59 -6.05 -7.64
CA PRO A 103 -6.97 -6.44 -7.89
C PRO A 103 -7.35 -7.71 -7.12
N PRO A 104 -8.55 -7.77 -6.51
CA PRO A 104 -9.05 -8.96 -5.84
C PRO A 104 -9.00 -10.18 -6.74
N ILE A 105 -8.43 -11.26 -6.24
CA ILE A 105 -8.34 -12.53 -6.97
C ILE A 105 -9.64 -13.33 -6.85
N GLY A 106 -9.89 -14.20 -7.83
CA GLY A 106 -10.98 -15.19 -7.77
C GLY A 106 -10.61 -16.47 -8.52
N PRO A 107 -11.37 -17.57 -8.33
CA PRO A 107 -11.85 -18.07 -7.05
C PRO A 107 -10.69 -18.55 -6.16
N MET A 108 -10.85 -18.45 -4.85
CA MET A 108 -9.79 -18.75 -3.88
C MET A 108 -9.82 -20.21 -3.43
N ASP A 109 -8.67 -20.88 -3.54
CA ASP A 109 -8.45 -22.20 -2.99
C ASP A 109 -8.12 -22.10 -1.50
N TRP A 110 -9.14 -22.26 -0.66
CA TRP A 110 -9.01 -22.23 0.80
C TRP A 110 -8.00 -23.25 1.34
N ASP A 111 -7.84 -24.39 0.65
CA ASP A 111 -6.92 -25.44 1.08
C ASP A 111 -5.47 -25.08 0.76
N ALA A 112 -5.23 -24.33 -0.32
CA ALA A 112 -3.91 -23.79 -0.64
C ALA A 112 -3.48 -22.68 0.35
N ILE A 113 -4.39 -21.84 0.81
CA ILE A 113 -4.07 -20.74 1.74
C ILE A 113 -3.75 -21.24 3.13
N LYS A 114 -4.54 -22.19 3.65
CA LYS A 114 -4.25 -22.83 4.93
C LYS A 114 -2.86 -23.47 4.97
N LYS A 115 -2.39 -23.98 3.82
CA LYS A 115 -1.05 -24.59 3.68
C LYS A 115 0.07 -23.56 3.51
N SER A 116 -0.18 -22.47 2.79
CA SER A 116 0.85 -21.47 2.46
C SER A 116 1.16 -20.49 3.60
N LYS A 117 0.29 -20.36 4.61
CA LYS A 117 0.39 -19.35 5.69
C LYS A 117 0.48 -17.91 5.18
N SER A 118 0.08 -17.65 3.94
CA SER A 118 0.07 -16.30 3.36
C SER A 118 -1.07 -15.47 3.95
N THR A 119 -0.89 -14.15 4.01
CA THR A 119 -1.95 -13.21 4.36
C THR A 119 -3.18 -13.45 3.48
N PRO A 120 -4.38 -13.61 4.05
CA PRO A 120 -5.58 -13.77 3.24
C PRO A 120 -5.81 -12.54 2.35
N GLN A 121 -5.95 -12.76 1.05
CA GLN A 121 -6.30 -11.68 0.14
C GLN A 121 -7.83 -11.47 0.10
N LEU A 122 -8.24 -10.26 -0.28
CA LEU A 122 -9.64 -9.95 -0.49
C LEU A 122 -10.19 -10.67 -1.73
N LEU A 123 -11.33 -11.36 -1.57
CA LEU A 123 -11.96 -12.08 -2.67
C LEU A 123 -12.73 -11.13 -3.59
N GLN A 124 -12.66 -11.38 -4.90
CA GLN A 124 -13.45 -10.64 -5.88
C GLN A 124 -14.96 -10.69 -5.61
N SER A 125 -15.47 -11.77 -5.01
CA SER A 125 -16.90 -11.94 -4.70
C SER A 125 -17.42 -11.06 -3.57
N ILE A 126 -16.53 -10.54 -2.70
CA ILE A 126 -16.89 -9.66 -1.58
C ILE A 126 -16.22 -8.29 -1.65
N ALA A 127 -15.31 -8.07 -2.60
CA ALA A 127 -14.62 -6.81 -2.77
C ALA A 127 -15.55 -5.73 -3.34
N SER A 128 -15.39 -4.50 -2.86
CA SER A 128 -16.03 -3.32 -3.44
C SER A 128 -15.19 -2.71 -4.55
N SER A 129 -15.79 -1.78 -5.31
CA SER A 129 -15.07 -0.98 -6.29
C SER A 129 -14.00 -0.07 -5.68
N SER A 130 -14.10 0.25 -4.39
CA SER A 130 -13.10 1.04 -3.65
C SER A 130 -12.05 0.19 -2.93
N ALA A 131 -12.03 -1.13 -3.16
CA ALA A 131 -11.10 -2.03 -2.48
C ALA A 131 -9.64 -1.83 -2.89
N VAL A 132 -9.39 -1.33 -4.11
CA VAL A 132 -8.03 -1.27 -4.67
C VAL A 132 -7.41 0.12 -4.47
N VAL A 133 -6.28 0.17 -3.78
CA VAL A 133 -5.43 1.35 -3.60
C VAL A 133 -4.02 1.00 -4.06
N PRO A 134 -3.67 1.25 -5.33
CA PRO A 134 -2.46 0.65 -5.93
C PRO A 134 -1.14 1.27 -5.44
N ASN A 135 -1.15 2.56 -5.11
CA ASN A 135 0.04 3.30 -4.68
C ASN A 135 -0.27 4.09 -3.41
N PRO A 136 -0.47 3.42 -2.27
CA PRO A 136 -0.75 4.10 -1.01
C PRO A 136 0.49 4.88 -0.54
N ILE A 137 0.26 5.98 0.18
CA ILE A 137 1.33 6.78 0.79
C ILE A 137 1.00 6.94 2.27
N ASP A 138 1.96 6.66 3.15
CA ASP A 138 1.82 6.63 4.61
C ASP A 138 1.10 7.86 5.18
N ARG A 139 1.47 9.06 4.71
CA ARG A 139 0.92 10.33 5.18
C ARG A 139 -0.56 10.55 4.87
N GLU A 140 -1.14 9.74 3.96
CA GLU A 140 -2.58 9.78 3.70
C GLU A 140 -3.37 9.14 4.85
N PHE A 141 -2.72 8.28 5.66
CA PHE A 141 -3.38 7.49 6.67
C PHE A 141 -3.29 8.11 8.06
N SER A 142 -4.37 7.94 8.83
CA SER A 142 -4.43 8.34 10.23
C SER A 142 -5.40 7.44 10.99
N PHE A 143 -5.25 7.41 12.32
CA PHE A 143 -6.13 6.67 13.21
C PHE A 143 -7.06 7.64 13.94
N LYS A 144 -8.33 7.23 14.12
CA LYS A 144 -9.29 7.88 15.01
C LYS A 144 -9.76 6.86 16.03
N TRP A 145 -9.49 7.15 17.30
CA TRP A 145 -9.92 6.32 18.40
C TRP A 145 -11.33 6.69 18.87
N ALA A 146 -12.09 5.69 19.31
CA ALA A 146 -13.25 5.94 20.14
C ALA A 146 -12.79 6.44 21.53
N PRO A 147 -13.61 7.21 22.25
CA PRO A 147 -13.22 7.81 23.53
C PRO A 147 -12.78 6.80 24.60
N ASP A 148 -13.38 5.61 24.60
CA ASP A 148 -13.06 4.52 25.53
C ASP A 148 -11.84 3.69 25.12
N GLY A 149 -11.29 3.95 23.92
CA GLY A 149 -10.17 3.24 23.36
C GLY A 149 -10.46 1.80 22.93
N ASN A 150 -11.72 1.35 22.91
CA ASN A 150 -12.09 -0.02 22.53
C ASN A 150 -12.49 -0.15 21.05
N ALA A 151 -12.49 0.96 20.32
CA ALA A 151 -12.67 0.97 18.89
C ALA A 151 -11.69 1.94 18.23
N VAL A 152 -11.28 1.62 17.00
CA VAL A 152 -10.40 2.44 16.18
C VAL A 152 -10.86 2.42 14.73
N ALA A 153 -10.83 3.58 14.09
CA ALA A 153 -11.04 3.74 12.67
C ALA A 153 -9.72 4.13 11.98
N LEU A 154 -9.51 3.55 10.81
CA LEU A 154 -8.50 3.99 9.85
C LEU A 154 -9.14 4.98 8.87
N LEU A 155 -8.47 6.11 8.69
CA LEU A 155 -8.87 7.17 7.79
C LEU A 155 -7.80 7.33 6.72
N ARG A 156 -8.24 7.64 5.50
CA ARG A 156 -7.39 8.06 4.40
C ARG A 156 -7.84 9.43 3.92
N ASN A 157 -6.93 10.41 3.93
CA ASN A 157 -7.23 11.81 3.61
C ASN A 157 -8.45 12.33 4.39
N GLY A 158 -8.55 11.98 5.67
CA GLY A 158 -9.64 12.36 6.57
C GLY A 158 -10.96 11.61 6.35
N SER A 159 -11.07 10.74 5.34
CA SER A 159 -12.26 9.92 5.10
C SER A 159 -12.10 8.52 5.71
N PRO A 160 -13.09 8.00 6.44
CA PRO A 160 -12.95 6.69 7.06
C PRO A 160 -12.97 5.58 6.00
N MET A 161 -12.12 4.57 6.18
CA MET A 161 -11.96 3.43 5.27
C MET A 161 -12.33 2.11 5.94
N ALA A 162 -11.87 1.88 7.16
CA ALA A 162 -12.15 0.69 7.94
C ALA A 162 -12.22 1.04 9.43
N PHE A 163 -12.94 0.24 10.22
CA PHE A 163 -12.93 0.36 11.67
C PHE A 163 -13.09 -0.99 12.36
N ILE A 164 -12.63 -1.05 13.59
CA ILE A 164 -12.69 -2.22 14.46
C ILE A 164 -13.29 -1.79 15.80
N SER A 165 -14.12 -2.64 16.38
CA SER A 165 -14.55 -2.59 17.78
C SER A 165 -14.28 -3.95 18.43
N VAL A 166 -13.90 -3.96 19.70
CA VAL A 166 -13.74 -5.21 20.48
C VAL A 166 -15.06 -5.96 20.70
N GLU A 167 -16.17 -5.24 20.66
CA GLU A 167 -17.53 -5.79 20.81
C GLU A 167 -17.93 -6.66 19.62
N GLU A 168 -17.26 -6.45 18.48
CA GLU A 168 -17.55 -7.14 17.23
C GLU A 168 -16.48 -8.19 16.94
N PRO A 169 -16.86 -9.37 16.42
CA PRO A 169 -15.90 -10.41 16.09
C PRO A 169 -15.01 -10.02 14.90
N PHE A 170 -15.54 -9.22 13.97
CA PHE A 170 -14.85 -8.80 12.74
C PHE A 170 -14.96 -7.29 12.55
N GLY A 171 -13.91 -6.66 12.04
CA GLY A 171 -13.94 -5.27 11.64
C GLY A 171 -14.76 -5.02 10.37
N TYR A 172 -15.07 -3.74 10.15
CA TYR A 172 -15.88 -3.22 9.07
C TYR A 172 -15.02 -2.48 8.09
N SER A 173 -15.27 -2.62 6.79
CA SER A 173 -14.44 -2.00 5.76
C SER A 173 -15.22 -1.58 4.53
N LYS A 174 -14.87 -0.42 3.97
CA LYS A 174 -15.33 0.03 2.66
C LYS A 174 -14.74 -0.78 1.52
N ALA A 175 -13.67 -1.54 1.74
CA ALA A 175 -13.16 -2.49 0.76
C ALA A 175 -14.07 -3.71 0.59
N VAL A 176 -15.02 -3.94 1.52
CA VAL A 176 -15.93 -5.07 1.51
C VAL A 176 -17.31 -4.61 1.06
N ALA A 177 -17.77 -5.10 -0.08
CA ALA A 177 -19.09 -4.82 -0.65
C ALA A 177 -20.22 -5.58 0.08
N LYS A 178 -19.93 -6.77 0.60
CA LYS A 178 -20.92 -7.64 1.25
C LYS A 178 -20.32 -8.36 2.45
N SER A 179 -21.00 -8.28 3.59
CA SER A 179 -20.61 -9.00 4.80
C SER A 179 -20.59 -10.51 4.56
N SER A 180 -19.62 -11.16 5.19
CA SER A 180 -19.38 -12.60 5.13
C SER A 180 -18.90 -13.10 6.49
N PRO A 181 -18.81 -14.42 6.72
CA PRO A 181 -18.25 -14.97 7.96
C PRO A 181 -16.79 -14.58 8.26
N LEU A 182 -16.12 -13.83 7.35
CA LEU A 182 -14.71 -13.47 7.45
C LEU A 182 -14.47 -11.96 7.44
N ALA A 183 -15.48 -11.15 7.10
CA ALA A 183 -15.35 -9.69 7.02
C ALA A 183 -16.72 -9.02 6.98
N ASN A 184 -16.85 -7.87 7.64
CA ASN A 184 -18.06 -7.05 7.56
C ASN A 184 -17.94 -5.96 6.49
N ALA A 185 -19.01 -5.77 5.71
CA ALA A 185 -19.16 -4.59 4.87
C ALA A 185 -19.28 -3.33 5.75
N TRP A 186 -18.97 -2.18 5.17
CA TRP A 186 -19.07 -0.90 5.86
C TRP A 186 -20.46 -0.65 6.48
N ASP A 187 -20.48 -0.23 7.74
CA ASP A 187 -21.68 0.17 8.48
C ASP A 187 -21.52 1.63 8.94
N GLN A 188 -22.27 2.52 8.29
CA GLN A 188 -22.18 3.96 8.55
C GLN A 188 -22.78 4.35 9.90
N GLU A 189 -23.93 3.77 10.26
CA GLU A 189 -24.62 4.08 11.52
C GLU A 189 -23.75 3.66 12.72
N LYS A 190 -23.12 2.48 12.63
CA LYS A 190 -22.21 1.99 13.67
C LYS A 190 -20.95 2.83 13.78
N TYR A 191 -20.37 3.24 12.64
CA TYR A 191 -19.24 4.16 12.65
C TYR A 191 -19.61 5.48 13.35
N GLU A 192 -20.76 6.05 13.06
CA GLU A 192 -21.22 7.28 13.70
C GLU A 192 -21.53 7.10 15.18
N SER A 193 -22.06 5.95 15.59
CA SER A 193 -22.27 5.63 17.00
C SER A 193 -20.95 5.60 17.80
N LEU A 194 -19.89 5.03 17.22
CA LEU A 194 -18.59 4.88 17.88
C LEU A 194 -17.70 6.13 17.78
N PHE A 195 -17.78 6.87 16.68
CA PHE A 195 -16.83 7.95 16.35
C PHE A 195 -17.49 9.30 16.06
N GLY A 196 -18.81 9.40 16.11
CA GLY A 196 -19.57 10.62 15.81
C GLY A 196 -19.36 11.73 16.84
N PRO A 197 -19.64 12.99 16.47
CA PRO A 197 -19.61 14.11 17.40
C PRO A 197 -20.82 13.99 18.35
N GLY A 198 -20.64 13.37 19.52
CA GLY A 198 -21.75 13.22 20.47
C GLY A 198 -21.65 12.14 21.55
N GLN A 199 -20.52 11.44 21.69
CA GLN A 199 -20.32 10.62 22.89
C GLN A 199 -20.24 11.57 24.10
N PRO A 200 -21.20 11.51 25.05
CA PRO A 200 -21.15 12.36 26.23
C PRO A 200 -19.86 12.06 26.97
N ASP A 201 -19.09 13.10 27.25
CA ASP A 201 -17.93 13.00 28.11
C ASP A 201 -18.37 12.36 29.44
N PRO A 202 -17.87 11.16 29.80
CA PRO A 202 -18.28 10.49 31.04
C PRO A 202 -17.88 11.30 32.29
N SER A 203 -17.11 12.38 32.14
CA SER A 203 -16.77 13.29 33.23
C SER A 203 -17.79 14.42 33.47
N PHE A 204 -18.79 14.61 32.60
CA PHE A 204 -19.79 15.68 32.74
C PHE A 204 -21.08 15.20 33.40
N ASN A 205 -21.04 14.90 34.71
CA ASN A 205 -22.23 14.85 35.57
C ASN A 205 -22.73 16.27 35.89
N GLY A 206 -23.14 17.00 34.86
CA GLY A 206 -23.80 18.29 35.01
C GLY A 206 -25.26 18.07 35.37
N THR A 207 -25.59 18.00 36.66
CA THR A 207 -26.98 18.11 37.13
C THR A 207 -27.59 19.37 36.52
N PRO A 208 -28.75 19.31 35.82
CA PRO A 208 -29.40 20.50 35.33
C PRO A 208 -29.81 21.34 36.55
N GLY A 209 -29.12 22.46 36.76
CA GLY A 209 -29.47 23.43 37.78
C GLY A 209 -30.89 23.91 37.51
N GLY A 210 -31.80 23.56 38.41
CA GLY A 210 -33.18 24.04 38.38
C GLY A 210 -33.20 25.55 38.43
N ALA A 211 -33.68 26.16 37.36
CA ALA A 211 -34.11 27.55 37.38
C ALA A 211 -35.49 27.61 38.05
N ARG A 212 -35.54 28.27 39.21
CA ARG A 212 -36.75 28.84 39.81
C ARG A 212 -37.09 30.16 39.12
#